data_AF-A0A950QWB9-F1
#
_entry.id   AF-A0A950QWB9-F1
#
_cell.length_a   1.000
_cell.length_b   1.000
_cell.length_c   1.000
_cell.angle_alpha   90.00
_cell.angle_beta   90.00
_cell.angle_gamma   90.00
#
_symmetry.space_group_name_H-M   'P 1'
#
loop_
_entity.id
_entity.type
_entity.pdbx_description
1 polymer ?
#
loop_
_entity_poly.entity_id
_entity_poly.type
_entity_poly.pdbx_seq_one_letter_code
_entity_poly.pdbx_strand_id
1 'polypeptide(L)'
;MRSESSSKPPVFRRVLAAFVCAVFAATNVAWANRSDPTLWEARRRPADAPALASLPLTPVVPISSSVVDLSTSLSRRHSPQADAAASLPHTAGTVRRIIPSNGTERRVVIHIQDIHRNLEAQRNIRAAIESLANDKRIGVVALEGAFGPIDVSAARAFPKQAAIREAADFLLKDGKISGAVAAAILNSAVPPTTGVDDAEHYRANVAAYRAAARLQAAEKEKLRRRELALAARAKDFNPDLRRIDQAIRSYRDGQMPLAAYAQNLADSGVGVPTSVFRFIDVSRLEARIDFDAAARERDALVRDLVARRTDETALVSAALAFRSGRVSAADFYGELRRLCNASG
;
A
#
# COMPACT_ATOMS: atom_id res chain seq x y z
N MET A 1 -37.47 -41.82 -32.74
CA MET A 1 -37.19 -40.62 -33.58
C MET A 1 -38.06 -39.46 -33.10
N ARG A 2 -37.50 -38.55 -32.29
CA ARG A 2 -38.08 -37.23 -32.01
C ARG A 2 -37.02 -36.21 -32.39
N SER A 3 -37.31 -35.37 -33.38
CA SER A 3 -36.41 -34.34 -33.89
C SER A 3 -36.43 -33.13 -32.96
N GLU A 4 -35.30 -32.78 -32.38
CA GLU A 4 -35.14 -31.51 -31.68
C GLU A 4 -34.93 -30.38 -32.69
N SER A 5 -35.95 -29.51 -32.76
CA SER A 5 -35.92 -28.25 -33.50
C SER A 5 -35.13 -27.21 -32.70
N SER A 6 -33.90 -26.92 -33.12
CA SER A 6 -33.06 -25.85 -32.58
C SER A 6 -33.54 -24.50 -33.11
N SER A 7 -34.47 -23.85 -32.38
CA SER A 7 -34.91 -22.49 -32.67
C SER A 7 -33.83 -21.49 -32.25
N LYS A 8 -33.14 -20.89 -33.23
CA LYS A 8 -32.18 -19.81 -32.99
C LYS A 8 -32.89 -18.66 -32.26
N PRO A 9 -32.30 -18.08 -31.20
CA PRO A 9 -32.93 -16.98 -30.47
C PRO A 9 -33.11 -15.75 -31.39
N PRO A 10 -34.21 -14.98 -31.23
CA PRO A 10 -34.53 -13.85 -32.08
C PRO A 10 -33.40 -12.80 -32.02
N VAL A 11 -33.03 -12.25 -33.17
CA VAL A 11 -31.92 -11.29 -33.38
C VAL A 11 -31.95 -10.16 -32.34
N PHE A 12 -33.14 -9.72 -31.93
CA PHE A 12 -33.35 -8.72 -30.89
C PHE A 12 -32.67 -9.05 -29.55
N ARG A 13 -32.73 -10.32 -29.10
CA ARG A 13 -32.08 -10.74 -27.84
C ARG A 13 -30.56 -10.70 -27.93
N ARG A 14 -29.99 -10.92 -29.12
CA ARG A 14 -28.54 -10.83 -29.35
C ARG A 14 -28.06 -9.38 -29.36
N VAL A 15 -28.83 -8.47 -29.96
CA VAL A 15 -28.53 -7.03 -29.97
C VAL A 15 -28.64 -6.45 -28.56
N LEU A 16 -29.69 -6.81 -27.81
CA LEU A 16 -29.85 -6.36 -26.43
C LEU A 16 -28.73 -6.89 -25.52
N ALA A 17 -28.35 -8.16 -25.66
CA ALA A 17 -27.22 -8.72 -24.92
C ALA A 17 -25.89 -8.04 -25.26
N ALA A 18 -25.64 -7.76 -26.55
CA ALA A 18 -24.45 -7.02 -26.98
C ALA A 18 -24.41 -5.60 -26.41
N PHE A 19 -25.56 -4.91 -26.39
CA PHE A 19 -25.68 -3.57 -25.81
C PHE A 19 -25.46 -3.58 -24.29
N VAL A 20 -26.06 -4.53 -23.56
CA VAL A 20 -25.83 -4.69 -22.12
C VAL A 20 -24.38 -5.03 -21.82
N CYS A 21 -23.75 -5.91 -22.60
CA CYS A 21 -22.31 -6.19 -22.48
C CYS A 21 -21.46 -4.96 -22.77
N ALA A 22 -21.80 -4.15 -23.77
CA ALA A 22 -21.07 -2.92 -24.10
C ALA A 22 -21.22 -1.86 -23.00
N VAL A 23 -22.41 -1.68 -22.45
CA VAL A 23 -22.67 -0.78 -21.31
C VAL A 23 -21.92 -1.28 -20.07
N PHE A 24 -22.02 -2.57 -19.76
CA PHE A 24 -21.31 -3.17 -18.63
C PHE A 24 -19.79 -3.04 -18.78
N ALA A 25 -19.24 -3.26 -19.98
CA ALA A 25 -17.82 -3.07 -20.26
C ALA A 25 -17.42 -1.58 -20.15
N ALA A 26 -18.23 -0.65 -20.67
CA ALA A 26 -17.95 0.77 -20.55
C ALA A 26 -17.97 1.24 -19.09
N THR A 27 -18.95 0.83 -18.30
CA THR A 27 -19.10 1.29 -16.91
C THR A 27 -18.20 0.55 -15.92
N ASN A 28 -17.93 -0.74 -16.11
CA ASN A 28 -17.20 -1.57 -15.15
C ASN A 28 -15.75 -1.88 -15.56
N VAL A 29 -15.38 -1.68 -16.83
CA VAL A 29 -14.02 -1.96 -17.32
C VAL A 29 -13.34 -0.68 -17.81
N ALA A 30 -13.99 0.09 -18.68
CA ALA A 30 -13.36 1.29 -19.26
C ALA A 30 -13.39 2.50 -18.31
N TRP A 31 -14.44 2.67 -17.49
CA TRP A 31 -14.63 3.86 -16.65
C TRP A 31 -14.77 3.59 -15.14
N ALA A 32 -14.60 2.34 -14.68
CA ALA A 32 -14.70 1.99 -13.26
C ALA A 32 -13.58 2.59 -12.40
N ASN A 33 -12.47 3.01 -13.01
CA ASN A 33 -11.39 3.73 -12.35
C ASN A 33 -11.13 5.06 -13.07
N ARG A 34 -11.93 6.08 -12.74
CA ARG A 34 -11.40 7.44 -12.62
C ARG A 34 -11.39 7.82 -11.14
N SER A 35 -10.67 7.04 -10.35
CA SER A 35 -9.99 7.57 -9.17
C SER A 35 -8.83 8.43 -9.67
N ASP A 36 -8.65 9.62 -9.07
CA ASP A 36 -7.61 10.59 -9.39
C ASP A 36 -6.30 9.96 -9.90
N PRO A 37 -5.69 10.49 -10.98
CA PRO A 37 -4.35 10.09 -11.41
C PRO A 37 -3.34 10.70 -10.44
N THR A 38 -3.31 10.16 -9.23
CA THR A 38 -2.28 10.48 -8.25
C THR A 38 -0.98 9.83 -8.72
N LEU A 39 0.13 10.53 -8.44
CA LEU A 39 1.55 10.14 -8.48
C LEU A 39 1.87 8.62 -8.58
N TRP A 40 1.08 7.77 -7.92
CA TRP A 40 1.20 6.32 -7.91
C TRP A 40 0.88 5.63 -9.23
N GLU A 41 -0.06 6.12 -10.06
CA GLU A 41 -0.34 5.51 -11.37
C GLU A 41 0.76 5.80 -12.40
N ALA A 42 1.32 7.01 -12.40
CA ALA A 42 2.52 7.32 -13.18
C ALA A 42 3.70 6.42 -12.78
N ARG A 43 3.74 5.96 -11.52
CA ARG A 43 4.74 5.03 -10.97
C ARG A 43 4.36 3.54 -11.08
N ARG A 44 3.13 3.22 -11.50
CA ARG A 44 2.62 1.84 -11.67
C ARG A 44 2.48 1.41 -13.12
N ARG A 45 2.80 2.27 -14.11
CA ARG A 45 2.88 1.80 -15.50
C ARG A 45 3.89 0.65 -15.54
N PRO A 46 3.49 -0.55 -16.00
CA PRO A 46 4.43 -1.64 -16.19
C PRO A 46 5.29 -1.25 -17.39
N ALA A 47 6.43 -0.64 -17.12
CA ALA A 47 7.54 -0.69 -18.04
C ALA A 47 8.28 -1.99 -17.72
N ASP A 48 8.71 -2.71 -18.73
CA ASP A 48 9.62 -3.87 -18.64
C ASP A 48 11.02 -3.48 -18.09
N ALA A 49 11.12 -2.37 -17.36
CA ALA A 49 12.30 -1.84 -16.68
C ALA A 49 11.92 -1.42 -15.24
N PRO A 50 12.68 -1.85 -14.22
CA PRO A 50 12.40 -1.46 -12.83
C PRO A 50 12.72 0.03 -12.65
N ALA A 51 11.68 0.84 -12.43
CA ALA A 51 11.86 2.18 -11.89
C ALA A 51 12.37 2.05 -10.45
N LEU A 52 13.54 2.65 -10.14
CA LEU A 52 14.11 2.67 -8.78
C LEU A 52 13.14 3.23 -7.70
N ALA A 53 12.08 3.93 -8.10
CA ALA A 53 11.05 4.47 -7.22
C ALA A 53 9.82 3.57 -6.99
N SER A 54 9.76 2.36 -7.56
CA SER A 54 8.79 1.32 -7.15
C SER A 54 9.26 0.51 -5.93
N LEU A 55 10.42 0.87 -5.37
CA LEU A 55 10.94 0.36 -4.12
C LEU A 55 10.28 1.09 -2.92
N PRO A 56 10.10 0.42 -1.77
CA PRO A 56 9.72 1.11 -0.55
C PRO A 56 10.81 2.14 -0.18
N LEU A 57 10.55 3.42 -0.50
CA LEU A 57 11.35 4.56 -0.04
C LEU A 57 11.13 4.72 1.46
N THR A 58 11.94 4.08 2.28
CA THR A 58 12.29 4.67 3.58
C THR A 58 13.28 5.80 3.30
N PRO A 59 13.03 7.05 3.73
CA PRO A 59 14.08 8.05 3.73
C PRO A 59 15.11 7.62 4.78
N VAL A 60 16.21 7.01 4.36
CA VAL A 60 17.42 6.99 5.17
C VAL A 60 18.00 8.39 5.08
N VAL A 61 17.61 9.24 6.03
CA VAL A 61 18.39 10.44 6.32
C VAL A 61 19.74 9.96 6.84
N PRO A 62 20.88 10.33 6.25
CA PRO A 62 22.18 10.01 6.83
C PRO A 62 22.31 10.85 8.09
N ILE A 63 21.99 10.25 9.24
CA ILE A 63 22.46 10.79 10.52
C ILE A 63 23.97 10.60 10.48
N SER A 64 24.66 11.73 10.39
CA SER A 64 26.11 11.84 10.53
C SER A 64 26.59 10.92 11.65
N SER A 65 27.62 10.16 11.32
CA SER A 65 28.40 9.29 12.19
C SER A 65 28.56 9.85 13.61
N SER A 66 27.74 9.32 14.50
CA SER A 66 28.06 9.08 15.90
C SER A 66 27.45 7.73 16.18
N VAL A 67 28.20 6.69 15.82
CA VAL A 67 27.94 5.32 16.22
C VAL A 67 28.09 5.31 17.73
N VAL A 68 27.02 5.69 18.43
CA VAL A 68 26.83 5.25 19.79
C VAL A 68 26.66 3.76 19.67
N ASP A 69 27.70 3.05 20.09
CA ASP A 69 27.76 1.62 20.22
C ASP A 69 26.58 1.17 21.12
N LEU A 70 25.44 0.88 20.48
CA LEU A 70 24.21 0.45 21.16
C LEU A 70 24.32 -0.98 21.68
N SER A 71 25.45 -1.67 21.44
CA SER A 71 25.71 -3.01 21.95
C SER A 71 26.14 -3.01 23.43
N THR A 72 26.64 -1.87 23.95
CA THR A 72 27.26 -1.80 25.29
C THR A 72 26.47 -1.01 26.34
N SER A 73 25.33 -0.40 25.98
CA SER A 73 24.45 0.30 26.96
C SER A 73 23.10 -0.37 27.22
N LEU A 74 22.73 -1.42 26.48
CA LEU A 74 21.63 -2.32 26.85
C LEU A 74 22.14 -3.34 27.88
N SER A 75 22.52 -2.85 29.05
CA SER A 75 22.49 -3.67 30.25
C SER A 75 21.13 -4.34 30.34
N ARG A 76 21.12 -5.66 30.14
CA ARG A 76 20.00 -6.60 30.27
C ARG A 76 19.00 -6.16 31.36
N ARG A 77 18.00 -5.40 30.94
CA ARG A 77 16.66 -5.42 31.50
C ARG A 77 15.76 -5.69 30.31
N HIS A 78 15.30 -6.94 30.17
CA HIS A 78 14.30 -7.29 29.18
C HIS A 78 13.09 -6.41 29.41
N SER A 79 12.93 -5.38 28.56
CA SER A 79 11.75 -4.55 28.59
C SER A 79 10.65 -5.32 27.84
N PRO A 80 9.42 -5.40 28.37
CA PRO A 80 8.31 -6.06 27.69
C PRO A 80 8.11 -5.58 26.23
N GLN A 81 8.51 -4.34 25.93
CA GLN A 81 8.46 -3.76 24.58
C GLN A 81 9.49 -4.39 23.63
N ALA A 82 10.72 -4.61 24.09
CA ALA A 82 11.77 -5.25 23.27
C ALA A 82 11.41 -6.71 22.96
N ASP A 83 10.88 -7.41 23.96
CA ASP A 83 10.39 -8.77 23.84
C ASP A 83 9.24 -8.89 22.83
N ALA A 84 8.26 -7.98 22.88
CA ALA A 84 7.16 -7.95 21.92
C ALA A 84 7.63 -7.60 20.50
N ALA A 85 8.59 -6.68 20.36
CA ALA A 85 9.17 -6.33 19.07
C ALA A 85 9.96 -7.51 18.45
N ALA A 86 10.67 -8.29 19.28
CA ALA A 86 11.39 -9.47 18.84
C ALA A 86 10.46 -10.60 18.35
N SER A 87 9.25 -10.70 18.90
CA SER A 87 8.23 -11.67 18.48
C SER A 87 7.49 -11.29 17.20
N LEU A 88 7.73 -10.11 16.62
CA LEU A 88 7.08 -9.66 15.38
C LEU A 88 7.90 -10.05 14.15
N PRO A 89 7.32 -10.78 13.17
CA PRO A 89 8.03 -11.09 11.93
C PRO A 89 8.33 -9.81 11.14
N HIS A 90 9.59 -9.57 10.78
CA HIS A 90 9.97 -8.42 9.94
C HIS A 90 9.26 -8.41 8.57
N THR A 91 8.81 -9.58 8.10
CA THR A 91 8.03 -9.74 6.87
C THR A 91 6.56 -9.36 7.03
N ALA A 92 6.04 -9.32 8.27
CA ALA A 92 4.64 -8.98 8.56
C ALA A 92 4.43 -7.47 8.76
N GLY A 93 5.48 -6.68 8.98
CA GLY A 93 5.35 -5.23 9.11
C GLY A 93 6.58 -4.53 9.67
N THR A 94 6.46 -3.22 9.86
CA THR A 94 7.53 -2.37 10.41
C THR A 94 7.06 -1.63 11.66
N VAL A 95 7.94 -1.53 12.65
CA VAL A 95 7.68 -0.76 13.87
C VAL A 95 7.92 0.72 13.58
N ARG A 96 6.84 1.52 13.51
CA ARG A 96 6.95 2.96 13.21
C ARG A 96 7.36 3.79 14.42
N ARG A 97 6.91 3.40 15.62
CA ARG A 97 7.11 4.18 16.84
C ARG A 97 7.03 3.29 18.06
N ILE A 98 7.96 3.51 19.00
CA ILE A 98 7.92 2.95 20.35
C ILE A 98 7.80 4.13 21.31
N ILE A 99 6.78 4.12 22.17
CA ILE A 99 6.63 5.10 23.24
C ILE A 99 6.93 4.39 24.55
N PRO A 100 8.06 4.67 25.21
CA PRO A 100 8.33 4.12 26.52
C PRO A 100 7.34 4.70 27.54
N SER A 101 6.90 3.87 28.48
CA SER A 101 6.16 4.37 29.65
C SER A 101 7.16 4.97 30.63
N ASN A 102 6.85 6.17 31.15
CA ASN A 102 7.62 6.78 32.24
C ASN A 102 7.27 6.19 33.62
N GLY A 103 6.30 5.26 33.67
CA GLY A 103 5.80 4.65 34.91
C GLY A 103 6.34 3.23 35.16
N THR A 104 5.89 2.65 36.27
CA THR A 104 6.18 1.26 36.66
C THR A 104 5.33 0.22 35.92
N GLU A 105 4.46 0.66 35.00
CA GLU A 105 3.58 -0.23 34.26
C GLU A 105 4.34 -1.14 33.30
N ARG A 106 4.13 -2.45 33.44
CA ARG A 106 4.70 -3.49 32.58
C ARG A 106 3.80 -3.86 31.39
N ARG A 107 2.67 -3.18 31.21
CA ARG A 107 1.70 -3.49 30.15
C ARG A 107 2.16 -2.88 28.83
N VAL A 108 2.06 -3.66 27.76
CA VAL A 108 2.42 -3.22 26.41
C VAL A 108 1.15 -3.16 25.59
N VAL A 109 0.93 -2.02 24.94
CA VAL A 109 -0.09 -1.87 23.91
C VAL A 109 0.60 -1.91 22.55
N ILE A 110 0.24 -2.90 21.74
CA ILE A 110 0.73 -3.04 20.37
C ILE A 110 -0.38 -2.50 19.46
N HIS A 111 -0.10 -1.40 18.78
CA HIS A 111 -1.03 -0.79 17.84
C HIS A 111 -0.65 -1.17 16.40
N ILE A 112 -1.52 -1.94 15.74
CA ILE A 112 -1.34 -2.40 14.36
C ILE A 112 -2.18 -1.52 13.44
N GLN A 113 -1.53 -0.85 12.48
CA GLN A 113 -2.22 0.00 11.50
C GLN A 113 -2.68 -0.84 10.29
N ASP A 114 -3.91 -0.60 9.84
CA ASP A 114 -4.51 -1.30 8.71
C ASP A 114 -4.87 -0.31 7.58
N ILE A 115 -4.62 -0.71 6.33
CA ILE A 115 -5.03 0.02 5.13
C ILE A 115 -6.44 -0.39 4.65
N HIS A 116 -7.07 -1.33 5.35
CA HIS A 116 -8.39 -1.91 5.13
C HIS A 116 -8.58 -2.60 3.76
N ARG A 117 -9.24 -3.77 3.80
CA ARG A 117 -9.62 -4.57 2.61
C ARG A 117 -8.47 -4.89 1.64
N ASN A 118 -7.23 -4.73 2.07
CA ASN A 118 -6.05 -5.15 1.32
C ASN A 118 -5.65 -6.56 1.80
N LEU A 119 -5.74 -7.55 0.91
CA LEU A 119 -5.51 -8.95 1.27
C LEU A 119 -4.11 -9.21 1.84
N GLU A 120 -3.08 -8.58 1.26
CA GLU A 120 -1.70 -8.73 1.72
C GLU A 120 -1.54 -8.18 3.14
N ALA A 121 -2.04 -6.96 3.39
CA ALA A 121 -2.03 -6.35 4.71
C ALA A 121 -2.78 -7.22 5.73
N GLN A 122 -3.95 -7.75 5.39
CA GLN A 122 -4.71 -8.61 6.30
C GLN A 122 -4.00 -9.93 6.61
N ARG A 123 -3.30 -10.54 5.63
CA ARG A 123 -2.46 -11.73 5.85
C ARG A 123 -1.28 -11.42 6.78
N ASN A 124 -0.66 -10.27 6.60
CA ASN A 124 0.44 -9.80 7.43
C ASN A 124 -0.01 -9.50 8.86
N ILE A 125 -1.18 -8.87 9.04
CA ILE A 125 -1.81 -8.66 10.35
C ILE A 125 -2.09 -10.01 11.03
N ARG A 126 -2.65 -10.98 10.29
CA ARG A 126 -2.86 -12.35 10.80
C ARG A 126 -1.55 -12.95 11.31
N ALA A 127 -0.50 -12.92 10.50
CA ALA A 127 0.80 -13.49 10.85
C ALA A 127 1.43 -12.81 12.08
N ALA A 128 1.33 -11.48 12.18
CA ALA A 128 1.81 -10.73 13.34
C ALA A 128 1.09 -11.15 14.64
N ILE A 129 -0.25 -11.26 14.58
CA ILE A 129 -1.06 -11.68 15.74
C ILE A 129 -0.77 -13.13 16.13
N GLU A 130 -0.66 -14.03 15.15
CA GLU A 130 -0.31 -15.44 15.40
C GLU A 130 1.07 -15.56 16.06
N SER A 131 2.07 -14.82 15.59
CA SER A 131 3.42 -14.81 16.17
C SER A 131 3.42 -14.33 17.62
N LEU A 132 2.77 -13.19 17.89
CA LEU A 132 2.62 -12.65 19.24
C LEU A 132 1.85 -13.58 20.19
N ALA A 133 0.83 -14.26 19.67
CA ALA A 133 0.01 -15.20 20.42
C ALA A 133 0.79 -16.47 20.78
N ASN A 134 1.51 -17.04 19.82
CA ASN A 134 2.31 -18.26 20.02
C ASN A 134 3.42 -18.03 21.07
N ASP A 135 4.03 -16.85 21.08
CA ASP A 135 5.03 -16.44 22.07
C ASP A 135 4.41 -15.95 23.39
N LYS A 136 3.08 -16.05 23.54
CA LYS A 136 2.32 -15.63 24.73
C LYS A 136 2.59 -14.18 25.15
N ARG A 137 2.82 -13.29 24.16
CA ARG A 137 3.12 -11.87 24.38
C ARG A 137 1.88 -10.99 24.49
N ILE A 138 0.72 -11.49 24.07
CA ILE A 138 -0.55 -10.76 24.09
C ILE A 138 -1.60 -11.49 24.94
N GLY A 139 -2.40 -10.72 25.69
CA GLY A 139 -3.49 -11.23 26.53
C GLY A 139 -4.90 -10.93 26.01
N VAL A 140 -5.02 -10.06 25.01
CA VAL A 140 -6.28 -9.65 24.38
C VAL A 140 -6.02 -9.13 22.97
N VAL A 141 -6.95 -9.35 22.05
CA VAL A 141 -6.96 -8.69 20.74
C VAL A 141 -8.15 -7.71 20.69
N ALA A 142 -7.85 -6.42 20.54
CA ALA A 142 -8.85 -5.36 20.43
C ALA A 142 -9.05 -4.96 18.96
N LEU A 143 -10.30 -4.93 18.48
CA LEU A 143 -10.64 -4.71 17.07
C LEU A 143 -11.46 -3.44 16.87
N GLU A 144 -11.01 -2.58 15.93
CA GLU A 144 -11.77 -1.45 15.39
C GLU A 144 -12.90 -1.94 14.46
N GLY A 145 -14.06 -1.26 14.47
CA GLY A 145 -15.20 -1.63 13.63
C GLY A 145 -15.99 -2.84 14.12
N ALA A 146 -15.75 -3.29 15.35
CA ALA A 146 -16.49 -4.35 16.03
C ALA A 146 -16.92 -3.90 17.43
N PHE A 147 -17.94 -4.57 17.98
CA PHE A 147 -18.52 -4.23 19.29
C PHE A 147 -18.54 -5.46 20.20
N GLY A 148 -17.93 -5.35 21.38
CA GLY A 148 -17.97 -6.39 22.40
C GLY A 148 -17.26 -7.70 22.01
N PRO A 149 -17.43 -8.77 22.81
CA PRO A 149 -16.72 -10.03 22.61
C PRO A 149 -17.02 -10.67 21.24
N ILE A 150 -15.97 -11.14 20.56
CA ILE A 150 -16.08 -11.89 19.30
C ILE A 150 -15.96 -13.37 19.61
N ASP A 151 -17.08 -14.09 19.54
CA ASP A 151 -17.11 -15.53 19.78
C ASP A 151 -16.70 -16.32 18.53
N VAL A 152 -15.56 -17.01 18.62
CA VAL A 152 -15.02 -17.93 17.61
C VAL A 152 -15.00 -19.39 18.08
N SER A 153 -15.61 -19.68 19.23
CA SER A 153 -15.58 -21.00 19.88
C SER A 153 -16.14 -22.10 18.97
N ALA A 154 -17.25 -21.84 18.29
CA ALA A 154 -17.87 -22.79 17.36
C ALA A 154 -16.93 -23.17 16.20
N ALA A 155 -16.19 -22.21 15.65
CA ALA A 155 -15.24 -22.48 14.58
C ALA A 155 -14.05 -23.30 15.08
N ARG A 156 -13.54 -23.01 16.29
CA ARG A 156 -12.45 -23.76 16.93
C ARG A 156 -12.85 -25.19 17.31
N ALA A 157 -14.09 -25.39 17.74
CA ALA A 157 -14.62 -26.70 18.15
C ALA A 157 -15.02 -27.58 16.95
N PHE A 158 -15.10 -27.03 15.74
CA PHE A 158 -15.59 -27.76 14.58
C PHE A 158 -14.64 -28.91 14.19
N PRO A 159 -15.11 -30.16 14.01
CA PRO A 159 -14.21 -31.30 13.76
C PRO A 159 -13.39 -31.20 12.47
N LYS A 160 -13.94 -30.59 11.41
CA LYS A 160 -13.28 -30.45 10.11
C LYS A 160 -12.51 -29.13 10.01
N GLN A 161 -11.41 -29.02 10.75
CA GLN A 161 -10.58 -27.79 10.77
C GLN A 161 -10.02 -27.39 9.39
N ALA A 162 -9.81 -28.35 8.48
CA ALA A 162 -9.45 -28.04 7.10
C ALA A 162 -10.53 -27.19 6.38
N ALA A 163 -11.80 -27.52 6.59
CA ALA A 163 -12.91 -26.76 6.00
C ALA A 163 -13.04 -25.36 6.64
N ILE A 164 -12.77 -25.23 7.94
CA ILE A 164 -12.73 -23.92 8.62
C ILE A 164 -11.62 -23.05 8.05
N ARG A 165 -10.44 -23.62 7.77
CA ARG A 165 -9.33 -22.90 7.14
C ARG A 165 -9.69 -22.37 5.77
N GLU A 166 -10.27 -23.21 4.92
CA GLU A 166 -10.70 -22.81 3.58
C GLU A 166 -11.77 -21.71 3.64
N ALA A 167 -12.76 -21.85 4.53
CA ALA A 167 -13.79 -20.84 4.73
C ALA A 167 -13.21 -19.51 5.23
N ALA A 168 -12.30 -19.54 6.21
CA ALA A 168 -11.66 -18.35 6.74
C ALA A 168 -10.79 -17.65 5.67
N ASP A 169 -10.02 -18.40 4.89
CA ASP A 169 -9.21 -17.85 3.80
C ASP A 169 -10.10 -17.24 2.69
N PHE A 170 -11.23 -17.87 2.37
CA PHE A 170 -12.22 -17.32 1.44
C PHE A 170 -12.82 -16.01 1.97
N LEU A 171 -13.30 -15.99 3.21
CA LEU A 171 -13.90 -14.80 3.83
C LEU A 171 -12.89 -13.66 3.98
N LEU A 172 -11.62 -13.98 4.25
CA LEU A 172 -10.54 -13.00 4.29
C LEU A 172 -10.29 -12.40 2.91
N LYS A 173 -10.24 -13.24 1.87
CA LYS A 173 -10.07 -12.82 0.47
C LYS A 173 -11.22 -11.93 -0.02
N ASP A 174 -12.45 -12.24 0.38
CA ASP A 174 -13.65 -11.46 0.03
C ASP A 174 -13.83 -10.20 0.91
N GLY A 175 -12.95 -10.00 1.90
CA GLY A 175 -13.01 -8.86 2.82
C GLY A 175 -14.19 -8.90 3.78
N LYS A 176 -14.69 -10.09 4.10
CA LYS A 176 -15.79 -10.32 5.06
C LYS A 176 -15.30 -10.45 6.50
N ILE A 177 -14.06 -10.88 6.69
CA ILE A 177 -13.38 -10.91 7.99
C ILE A 177 -12.02 -10.23 7.89
N SER A 178 -11.53 -9.69 9.00
CA SER A 178 -10.18 -9.15 9.11
C SER A 178 -9.15 -10.25 9.37
N GLY A 179 -7.87 -9.94 9.17
CA GLY A 179 -6.74 -10.79 9.54
C GLY A 179 -6.72 -11.13 11.02
N ALA A 180 -7.17 -10.22 11.88
CA ALA A 180 -7.31 -10.46 13.32
C ALA A 180 -8.39 -11.51 13.63
N VAL A 181 -9.54 -11.43 12.97
CA VAL A 181 -10.61 -12.43 13.12
C VAL A 181 -10.16 -13.78 12.55
N ALA A 182 -9.49 -13.78 11.39
CA ALA A 182 -8.91 -15.00 10.81
C ALA A 182 -7.88 -15.64 11.74
N ALA A 183 -7.00 -14.85 12.38
CA ALA A 183 -6.06 -15.34 13.39
C ALA A 183 -6.80 -15.99 14.57
N ALA A 184 -7.84 -15.31 15.08
CA ALA A 184 -8.64 -15.82 16.19
C ALA A 184 -9.35 -17.14 15.86
N ILE A 185 -9.86 -17.29 14.63
CA ILE A 185 -10.51 -18.52 14.16
C ILE A 185 -9.49 -19.67 14.04
N LEU A 186 -8.34 -19.42 13.41
CA LEU A 186 -7.42 -20.46 12.95
C LEU A 186 -6.34 -20.85 13.95
N ASN A 187 -6.08 -20.01 14.94
CA ASN A 187 -5.06 -20.25 15.96
C ASN A 187 -5.68 -20.19 17.37
N SER A 188 -5.66 -21.33 18.05
CA SER A 188 -6.18 -21.47 19.42
C SER A 188 -5.35 -20.73 20.47
N ALA A 189 -4.08 -20.41 20.18
CA ALA A 189 -3.22 -19.61 21.05
C ALA A 189 -3.65 -18.13 21.08
N VAL A 190 -4.44 -17.68 20.11
CA VAL A 190 -4.92 -16.29 20.07
C VAL A 190 -5.89 -16.06 21.24
N PRO A 191 -5.61 -15.07 22.10
CA PRO A 191 -6.42 -14.77 23.27
C PRO A 191 -7.82 -14.26 22.88
N PRO A 192 -8.71 -14.01 23.85
CA PRO A 192 -10.02 -13.41 23.57
C PRO A 192 -9.92 -12.16 22.70
N THR A 193 -10.75 -12.12 21.67
CA THR A 193 -10.87 -10.99 20.75
C THR A 193 -12.13 -10.20 21.11
N THR A 194 -12.01 -8.89 21.23
CA THR A 194 -13.14 -7.99 21.52
C THR A 194 -13.11 -6.79 20.58
N GLY A 195 -14.29 -6.38 20.15
CA GLY A 195 -14.52 -5.09 19.54
C GLY A 195 -14.39 -3.98 20.58
N VAL A 196 -13.72 -2.90 20.21
CA VAL A 196 -13.49 -1.71 21.07
C VAL A 196 -14.09 -0.44 20.49
N ASP A 197 -14.89 -0.57 19.43
CA ASP A 197 -15.59 0.56 18.82
C ASP A 197 -16.84 0.94 19.63
N ASP A 198 -17.35 2.15 19.42
CA ASP A 198 -18.52 2.66 20.10
C ASP A 198 -19.76 2.58 19.20
N ALA A 199 -20.74 1.76 19.61
CA ALA A 199 -21.92 1.48 18.81
C ALA A 199 -22.83 2.70 18.62
N GLU A 200 -22.85 3.65 19.56
CA GLU A 200 -23.64 4.87 19.45
C GLU A 200 -23.02 5.81 18.42
N HIS A 201 -21.73 6.11 18.55
CA HIS A 201 -20.98 6.94 17.62
C HIS A 201 -20.94 6.33 16.21
N TYR A 202 -20.79 5.00 16.11
CA TYR A 202 -20.88 4.31 14.82
C TYR A 202 -22.24 4.55 14.14
N ARG A 203 -23.35 4.37 14.87
CA ARG A 203 -24.70 4.59 14.33
C ARG A 203 -24.93 6.05 13.96
N ALA A 204 -24.46 6.99 14.78
CA ALA A 204 -24.52 8.41 14.48
C ALA A 204 -23.74 8.75 13.20
N ASN A 205 -22.53 8.21 13.02
CA ASN A 205 -21.73 8.38 11.81
C ASN A 205 -22.42 7.80 10.57
N VAL A 206 -22.98 6.59 10.67
CA VAL A 206 -23.75 5.97 9.56
C VAL A 206 -24.96 6.81 9.19
N ALA A 207 -25.68 7.36 10.17
CA ALA A 207 -26.82 8.24 9.93
C ALA A 207 -26.39 9.55 9.24
N ALA A 208 -25.31 10.19 9.72
CA ALA A 208 -24.75 11.39 9.11
C ALA A 208 -24.31 11.15 7.66
N TYR A 209 -23.62 10.04 7.39
CA TYR A 209 -23.24 9.65 6.04
C TYR A 209 -24.45 9.45 5.12
N ARG A 210 -25.48 8.72 5.57
CA ARG A 210 -26.70 8.49 4.79
C ARG A 210 -27.45 9.78 4.49
N ALA A 211 -27.51 10.70 5.45
CA ALA A 211 -28.12 12.02 5.26
C ALA A 211 -27.33 12.84 4.22
N ALA A 212 -26.00 12.88 4.33
CA ALA A 212 -25.13 13.58 3.39
C ALA A 212 -25.16 12.97 1.97
N ALA A 213 -25.19 11.64 1.85
CA ALA A 213 -25.22 10.94 0.57
C ALA A 213 -26.44 11.33 -0.29
N ARG A 214 -27.60 11.60 0.33
CA ARG A 214 -28.81 12.07 -0.37
C ARG A 214 -28.63 13.47 -0.98
N LEU A 215 -27.80 14.31 -0.37
CA LEU A 215 -27.52 15.67 -0.83
C LEU A 215 -26.39 15.70 -1.87
N GLN A 216 -25.63 14.61 -2.01
CA GLN A 216 -24.40 14.56 -2.79
C GLN A 216 -24.58 15.04 -4.24
N ALA A 217 -25.62 14.58 -4.93
CA ALA A 217 -25.86 14.96 -6.33
C ALA A 217 -26.15 16.46 -6.48
N ALA A 218 -27.04 17.00 -5.64
CA ALA A 218 -27.42 18.41 -5.68
C ALA A 218 -26.25 19.33 -5.30
N GLU A 219 -25.47 18.96 -4.28
CA GLU A 219 -24.30 19.74 -3.85
C GLU A 219 -23.15 19.65 -4.86
N LYS A 220 -22.92 18.50 -5.49
CA LYS A 220 -21.96 18.38 -6.61
C LYS A 220 -22.34 19.27 -7.78
N GLU A 221 -23.62 19.36 -8.12
CA GLU A 221 -24.07 20.24 -9.20
C GLU A 221 -23.93 21.73 -8.84
N LYS A 222 -24.19 22.11 -7.58
CA LYS A 222 -23.89 23.47 -7.09
C LYS A 222 -22.39 23.78 -7.17
N LEU A 223 -21.54 22.85 -6.74
CA LEU A 223 -20.09 22.99 -6.81
C LEU A 223 -19.62 23.15 -8.27
N ARG A 224 -20.06 22.28 -9.17
CA ARG A 224 -19.74 22.34 -10.61
C ARG A 224 -20.12 23.69 -11.22
N ARG A 225 -21.30 24.23 -10.88
CA ARG A 225 -21.71 25.56 -11.35
C ARG A 225 -20.80 26.68 -10.83
N ARG A 226 -20.37 26.61 -9.57
CA ARG A 226 -19.40 27.57 -9.00
C ARG A 226 -18.04 27.46 -9.65
N GLU A 227 -17.57 26.24 -9.91
CA GLU A 227 -16.31 25.98 -10.61
C GLU A 227 -16.34 26.53 -12.04
N LEU A 228 -17.43 26.34 -12.78
CA LEU A 228 -17.61 26.94 -14.10
C LEU A 228 -17.65 28.47 -14.07
N ALA A 229 -18.35 29.05 -13.09
CA ALA A 229 -18.39 30.50 -12.91
C ALA A 229 -17.02 31.08 -12.58
N LEU A 230 -16.24 30.38 -11.74
CA LEU A 230 -14.86 30.75 -11.44
C LEU A 230 -13.96 30.59 -12.68
N ALA A 231 -14.16 29.51 -13.44
CA ALA A 231 -13.41 29.25 -14.67
C ALA A 231 -13.62 30.34 -15.72
N ALA A 232 -14.85 30.84 -15.86
CA ALA A 232 -15.19 31.94 -16.76
C ALA A 232 -14.49 33.26 -16.41
N ARG A 233 -14.05 33.45 -15.16
CA ARG A 233 -13.27 34.63 -14.72
C ARG A 233 -11.78 34.55 -15.09
N ALA A 234 -11.29 33.43 -15.62
CA ALA A 234 -9.89 33.31 -16.04
C ALA A 234 -9.49 34.33 -17.12
N LYS A 235 -10.47 34.86 -17.88
CA LYS A 235 -10.26 35.96 -18.84
C LYS A 235 -9.83 37.27 -18.17
N ASP A 236 -10.20 37.47 -16.91
CA ASP A 236 -9.90 38.69 -16.14
C ASP A 236 -8.52 38.61 -15.46
N PHE A 237 -7.86 37.45 -15.50
CA PHE A 237 -6.56 37.23 -14.87
C PHE A 237 -5.44 37.89 -15.69
N ASN A 238 -4.42 38.42 -15.02
CA ASN A 238 -3.18 38.82 -15.68
C ASN A 238 -2.40 37.57 -16.18
N PRO A 239 -1.35 37.73 -17.01
CA PRO A 239 -0.61 36.60 -17.57
C PRO A 239 -0.11 35.58 -16.53
N ASP A 240 0.40 36.06 -15.39
CA ASP A 240 0.95 35.21 -14.34
C ASP A 240 -0.12 34.37 -13.65
N LEU A 241 -1.25 34.98 -13.29
CA LEU A 241 -2.39 34.30 -12.69
C LEU A 241 -3.01 33.29 -13.65
N ARG A 242 -3.08 33.58 -14.95
CA ARG A 242 -3.53 32.62 -15.97
C ARG A 242 -2.63 31.39 -16.03
N ARG A 243 -1.31 31.57 -15.99
CA ARG A 243 -0.35 30.46 -15.99
C ARG A 243 -0.52 29.56 -14.76
N ILE A 244 -0.62 30.15 -13.57
CA ILE A 244 -0.81 29.41 -12.32
C ILE A 244 -2.14 28.65 -12.33
N ASP A 245 -3.24 29.32 -12.69
CA ASP A 245 -4.57 28.71 -12.76
C ASP A 245 -4.62 27.54 -13.75
N GLN A 246 -4.01 27.71 -14.93
CA GLN A 246 -3.90 26.63 -15.91
C GLN A 246 -3.07 25.45 -15.39
N ALA A 247 -1.95 25.71 -14.70
CA ALA A 247 -1.14 24.65 -14.11
C ALA A 247 -1.90 23.87 -13.02
N ILE A 248 -2.65 24.57 -12.17
CA ILE A 248 -3.51 23.96 -11.13
C ILE A 248 -4.58 23.06 -11.78
N ARG A 249 -5.30 23.56 -12.79
CA ARG A 249 -6.35 22.80 -13.48
C ARG A 249 -5.76 21.57 -14.18
N SER A 250 -4.72 21.76 -14.99
CA SER A 250 -4.06 20.65 -15.68
C SER A 250 -3.55 19.58 -14.72
N TYR A 251 -3.04 19.95 -13.54
CA TYR A 251 -2.62 18.99 -12.52
C TYR A 251 -3.81 18.24 -11.92
N ARG A 252 -4.87 18.93 -11.51
CA ARG A 252 -6.09 18.33 -10.94
C ARG A 252 -6.84 17.44 -11.93
N ASP A 253 -6.82 17.81 -13.21
CA ASP A 253 -7.43 17.04 -14.30
C ASP A 253 -6.52 15.89 -14.78
N GLY A 254 -5.35 15.70 -14.16
CA GLY A 254 -4.41 14.63 -14.47
C GLY A 254 -3.63 14.79 -15.77
N GLN A 255 -3.71 15.96 -16.40
CA GLN A 255 -3.02 16.29 -17.64
C GLN A 255 -1.58 16.75 -17.41
N MET A 256 -1.21 17.07 -16.17
CA MET A 256 0.13 17.52 -15.80
C MET A 256 0.70 16.63 -14.68
N PRO A 257 1.91 16.07 -14.85
CA PRO A 257 2.60 15.35 -13.78
C PRO A 257 2.96 16.27 -12.60
N LEU A 258 3.06 15.72 -11.39
CA LEU A 258 3.40 16.50 -10.18
C LEU A 258 4.71 17.28 -10.32
N ALA A 259 5.75 16.69 -10.93
CA ALA A 259 7.03 17.37 -11.13
C ALA A 259 6.89 18.63 -11.99
N ALA A 260 6.14 18.54 -13.09
CA ALA A 260 5.86 19.67 -13.97
C ALA A 260 4.99 20.74 -13.28
N TYR A 261 4.04 20.32 -12.45
CA TYR A 261 3.21 21.23 -11.64
C TYR A 261 4.04 21.97 -10.59
N ALA A 262 4.85 21.24 -9.81
CA ALA A 262 5.74 21.82 -8.81
C ALA A 262 6.72 22.82 -9.43
N GLN A 263 7.26 22.49 -10.60
CA GLN A 263 8.11 23.40 -11.38
C GLN A 263 7.36 24.68 -11.75
N ASN A 264 6.16 24.58 -12.32
CA ASN A 264 5.35 25.74 -12.71
C ASN A 264 5.06 26.67 -11.53
N LEU A 265 4.78 26.11 -10.34
CA LEU A 265 4.58 26.90 -9.13
C LEU A 265 5.86 27.59 -8.66
N ALA A 266 7.00 26.89 -8.66
CA ALA A 266 8.29 27.47 -8.29
C ALA A 266 8.67 28.63 -9.24
N ASP A 267 8.43 28.46 -10.53
CA ASP A 267 8.68 29.49 -11.56
C ASP A 267 7.70 30.67 -11.46
N SER A 268 6.66 30.58 -10.63
CA SER A 268 5.69 31.65 -10.40
C SER A 268 6.09 32.63 -9.31
N GLY A 269 7.31 32.50 -8.75
CA GLY A 269 7.81 33.37 -7.70
C GLY A 269 7.14 33.12 -6.34
N VAL A 270 6.27 32.10 -6.24
CA VAL A 270 5.74 31.62 -4.97
C VAL A 270 6.89 30.94 -4.24
N GLY A 271 7.22 31.41 -3.03
CA GLY A 271 8.23 30.76 -2.21
C GLY A 271 7.84 29.31 -1.95
N VAL A 272 8.58 28.36 -2.55
CA VAL A 272 8.36 26.93 -2.32
C VAL A 272 9.29 26.41 -1.22
N PRO A 273 8.83 25.49 -0.35
CA PRO A 273 9.67 24.88 0.67
C PRO A 273 10.89 24.15 0.07
N THR A 274 11.98 24.05 0.82
CA THR A 274 13.21 23.33 0.40
C THR A 274 12.95 21.89 -0.05
N SER A 275 11.97 21.22 0.54
CA SER A 275 11.56 19.87 0.14
C SER A 275 11.03 19.81 -1.29
N VAL A 276 10.31 20.85 -1.74
CA VAL A 276 9.77 20.96 -3.09
C VAL A 276 10.89 21.23 -4.10
N PHE A 277 11.84 22.11 -3.76
CA PHE A 277 13.04 22.33 -4.59
C PHE A 277 13.83 21.04 -4.77
N ARG A 278 14.12 20.31 -3.68
CA ARG A 278 14.81 19.01 -3.76
C ARG A 278 14.05 18.01 -4.63
N PHE A 279 12.72 17.96 -4.51
CA PHE A 279 11.89 17.09 -5.34
C PHE A 279 11.99 17.45 -6.83
N ILE A 280 11.94 18.74 -7.17
CA ILE A 280 12.10 19.23 -8.54
C ILE A 280 13.48 18.85 -9.09
N ASP A 281 14.54 19.10 -8.33
CA ASP A 281 15.92 18.79 -8.74
C ASP A 281 16.13 17.29 -8.96
N VAL A 282 15.66 16.46 -8.02
CA VAL A 282 15.72 15.00 -8.15
C VAL A 282 14.90 14.53 -9.35
N SER A 283 13.72 15.10 -9.60
CA SER A 283 12.90 14.75 -10.77
C SER A 283 13.60 15.09 -12.09
N ARG A 284 14.34 16.20 -12.13
CA ARG A 284 15.16 16.59 -13.30
C ARG A 284 16.35 15.68 -13.50
N LEU A 285 16.98 15.22 -12.42
CA LEU A 285 18.07 14.23 -12.49
C LEU A 285 17.54 12.87 -12.96
N GLU A 286 16.43 12.41 -12.40
CA GLU A 286 15.78 11.15 -12.78
C GLU A 286 15.39 11.13 -14.26
N ALA A 287 14.85 12.24 -14.78
CA ALA A 287 14.49 12.37 -16.20
C ALA A 287 15.68 12.23 -17.17
N ARG A 288 16.93 12.33 -16.68
CA ARG A 288 18.15 12.12 -17.47
C ARG A 288 18.64 10.68 -17.45
N ILE A 289 18.06 9.82 -16.61
CA ILE A 289 18.48 8.42 -16.49
C ILE A 289 17.86 7.61 -17.64
N ASP A 290 18.71 6.98 -18.44
CA ASP A 290 18.29 5.94 -19.38
C ASP A 290 18.21 4.61 -18.63
N PHE A 291 17.00 4.27 -18.17
CA PHE A 291 16.76 3.04 -17.42
C PHE A 291 16.97 1.78 -18.27
N ASP A 292 16.77 1.86 -19.58
CA ASP A 292 17.00 0.72 -20.47
C ASP A 292 18.50 0.46 -20.65
N ALA A 293 19.29 1.53 -20.78
CA ALA A 293 20.75 1.42 -20.75
C ALA A 293 21.24 0.87 -19.40
N ALA A 294 20.76 1.41 -18.28
CA ALA A 294 21.13 0.93 -16.96
C ALA A 294 20.76 -0.55 -16.73
N ALA A 295 19.62 -1.00 -17.27
CA ALA A 295 19.23 -2.41 -17.22
C ALA A 295 20.16 -3.29 -18.07
N ARG A 296 20.49 -2.87 -19.30
CA ARG A 296 21.43 -3.59 -20.17
C ARG A 296 22.83 -3.68 -19.54
N GLU A 297 23.32 -2.61 -18.93
CA GLU A 297 24.61 -2.56 -18.23
C GLU A 297 24.62 -3.49 -17.02
N ARG A 298 23.56 -3.47 -16.21
CA ARG A 298 23.40 -4.41 -15.09
C ARG A 298 23.43 -5.86 -15.57
N ASP A 299 22.67 -6.19 -16.61
CA ASP A 299 22.57 -7.55 -17.10
C ASP A 299 23.90 -8.02 -17.71
N ALA A 300 24.64 -7.12 -18.37
CA ALA A 300 26.01 -7.39 -18.82
C ALA A 300 26.96 -7.65 -17.63
N LEU A 301 26.91 -6.80 -16.60
CA LEU A 301 27.72 -6.97 -15.39
C LEU A 301 27.45 -8.31 -14.69
N VAL A 302 26.18 -8.70 -14.56
CA VAL A 302 25.80 -9.98 -13.96
C VAL A 302 26.33 -11.15 -14.80
N ARG A 303 26.21 -11.10 -16.14
CA ARG A 303 26.78 -12.13 -17.02
C ARG A 303 28.29 -12.25 -16.86
N ASP A 304 29.01 -11.13 -16.81
CA ASP A 304 30.46 -11.13 -16.64
C ASP A 304 30.88 -11.68 -15.27
N LEU A 305 30.14 -11.36 -14.22
CA LEU A 305 30.38 -11.90 -12.88
C LEU A 305 30.13 -13.41 -12.80
N VAL A 306 29.09 -13.92 -13.47
CA VAL A 306 28.86 -15.37 -13.58
C VAL A 306 30.03 -16.04 -14.31
N ALA A 307 30.45 -15.50 -15.45
CA ALA A 307 31.52 -16.10 -16.25
C ALA A 307 32.90 -16.13 -15.56
N ARG A 308 33.16 -15.21 -14.61
CA ARG A 308 34.47 -15.08 -13.94
C ARG A 308 34.55 -15.77 -12.58
N ARG A 309 33.43 -16.28 -12.03
CA ARG A 309 33.38 -16.84 -10.68
C ARG A 309 33.09 -18.34 -10.70
N THR A 310 33.79 -19.08 -9.87
CA THR A 310 33.54 -20.50 -9.61
C THR A 310 32.44 -20.75 -8.58
N ASP A 311 32.14 -19.76 -7.72
CA ASP A 311 31.05 -19.80 -6.75
C ASP A 311 29.98 -18.75 -7.10
N GLU A 312 28.88 -19.23 -7.68
CA GLU A 312 27.72 -18.44 -8.13
C GLU A 312 26.67 -18.25 -7.03
N THR A 313 26.79 -18.96 -5.90
CA THR A 313 25.72 -19.10 -4.90
C THR A 313 25.32 -17.75 -4.30
N ALA A 314 26.30 -16.88 -4.03
CA ALA A 314 26.08 -15.54 -3.50
C ALA A 314 25.37 -14.62 -4.51
N LEU A 315 25.75 -14.69 -5.80
CA LEU A 315 25.17 -13.86 -6.86
C LEU A 315 23.73 -14.26 -7.18
N VAL A 316 23.48 -15.57 -7.29
CA VAL A 316 22.14 -16.13 -7.51
C VAL A 316 21.22 -15.78 -6.33
N SER A 317 21.70 -15.92 -5.10
CA SER A 317 20.95 -15.56 -3.90
C SER A 317 20.59 -14.07 -3.86
N ALA A 318 21.56 -13.18 -4.15
CA ALA A 318 21.34 -11.74 -4.19
C ALA A 318 20.34 -11.34 -5.29
N ALA A 319 20.44 -11.93 -6.48
CA ALA A 319 19.53 -11.67 -7.59
C ALA A 319 18.10 -12.17 -7.30
N LEU A 320 17.95 -13.36 -6.70
CA LEU A 320 16.66 -13.88 -6.26
C LEU A 320 16.04 -13.03 -5.15
N ALA A 321 16.85 -12.61 -4.18
CA ALA A 321 16.40 -11.72 -3.11
C ALA A 321 15.93 -10.37 -3.67
N PHE A 322 16.65 -9.80 -4.65
CA PHE A 322 16.27 -8.54 -5.28
C PHE A 322 14.99 -8.68 -6.11
N ARG A 323 14.88 -9.73 -6.94
CA ARG A 323 13.67 -10.01 -7.74
C ARG A 323 12.44 -10.31 -6.88
N SER A 324 12.63 -10.92 -5.71
CA SER A 324 11.56 -11.18 -4.76
C SER A 324 11.24 -10.01 -3.83
N GLY A 325 11.92 -8.86 -3.99
CA GLY A 325 11.72 -7.67 -3.16
C GLY A 325 12.23 -7.81 -1.72
N ARG A 326 13.02 -8.83 -1.41
CA ARG A 326 13.58 -9.08 -0.08
C ARG A 326 14.77 -8.18 0.26
N VAL A 327 15.45 -7.64 -0.75
CA VAL A 327 16.53 -6.65 -0.59
C VAL A 327 16.27 -5.43 -1.47
N SER A 328 16.70 -4.27 -1.02
CA SER A 328 16.54 -3.03 -1.79
C SER A 328 17.48 -3.02 -3.01
N ALA A 329 17.23 -2.15 -3.99
CA ALA A 329 18.17 -1.97 -5.09
C ALA A 329 19.52 -1.45 -4.60
N ALA A 330 19.55 -0.57 -3.59
CA ALA A 330 20.80 -0.07 -3.03
C ALA A 330 21.64 -1.21 -2.44
N ASP A 331 21.00 -2.12 -1.71
CA ASP A 331 21.66 -3.31 -1.14
C ASP A 331 22.14 -4.25 -2.25
N PHE A 332 21.30 -4.48 -3.27
CA PHE A 332 21.64 -5.32 -4.41
C PHE A 332 22.82 -4.78 -5.22
N TYR A 333 22.81 -3.50 -5.60
CA TYR A 333 23.93 -2.87 -6.30
C TYR A 333 25.17 -2.76 -5.41
N GLY A 334 24.99 -2.58 -4.10
CA GLY A 334 26.07 -2.65 -3.12
C GLY A 334 26.72 -4.03 -3.05
N GLU A 335 25.92 -5.10 -3.15
CA GLU A 335 26.38 -6.48 -3.24
C GLU A 335 27.14 -6.73 -4.55
N LEU A 336 26.57 -6.32 -5.70
CA LEU A 336 27.26 -6.43 -6.99
C LEU A 336 28.61 -5.73 -6.96
N ARG A 337 28.70 -4.52 -6.39
CA ARG A 337 29.96 -3.80 -6.23
C ARG A 337 30.95 -4.55 -5.34
N ARG A 338 30.50 -5.14 -4.23
CA ARG A 338 31.35 -5.97 -3.36
C ARG A 338 31.86 -7.21 -4.11
N LEU A 339 31.01 -7.86 -4.90
CA LEU A 339 31.37 -9.02 -5.72
C LEU A 339 32.37 -8.65 -6.82
N CYS A 340 32.22 -7.50 -7.48
CA CYS A 340 33.20 -6.98 -8.44
C CYS A 340 34.56 -6.76 -7.79
N ASN A 341 34.60 -6.06 -6.65
CA ASN A 341 35.86 -5.78 -5.93
C ASN A 341 36.55 -7.07 -5.44
N ALA A 342 35.80 -8.12 -5.14
CA ALA A 342 36.35 -9.41 -4.73
C ALA A 342 36.88 -10.25 -5.91
N SER A 343 36.52 -9.89 -7.15
CA SER A 343 36.85 -10.62 -8.37
C SER A 343 38.01 -10.01 -9.19
N GLY A 344 38.58 -8.88 -8.74
CA GLY A 344 39.69 -8.19 -9.41
C GLY A 344 39.22 -7.12 -10.38
#